data_AF-A0AAP0AY77-F1
#
_entry.id   AF-A0AAP0AY77-F1
#
_cell.length_a   1.000
_cell.length_b   1.000
_cell.length_c   1.000
_cell.angle_alpha   90.00
_cell.angle_beta   90.00
_cell.angle_gamma   90.00
#
_symmetry.space_group_name_H-M   'P 1'
#
loop_
_entity.id
_entity.type
_entity.pdbx_description
1 polymer ?
#
loop_
_entity_poly.entity_id
_entity_poly.type
_entity_poly.pdbx_seq_one_letter_code
_entity_poly.pdbx_strand_id
1 'polypeptide(L)' 'MSVIQLAKNLVLHGRSKHIETRYHFLRDQVELKTVEVVYCPTEEQVADIFTKALKVETFLKLKGKLDMCCQV' A
#
# COMPACT_ATOMS: atom_id res chain seq x y z
N MET A 1 -8.93 -0.88 8.56
CA MET A 1 -7.60 -0.80 9.22
C MET A 1 -6.58 -0.47 8.14
N SER A 2 -5.88 0.66 8.24
CA SER A 2 -4.82 1.02 7.28
C SER A 2 -3.46 0.55 7.78
N VAL A 3 -2.55 0.17 6.88
CA VAL A 3 -1.21 -0.35 7.25
C VAL A 3 -0.42 0.63 8.12
N ILE A 4 -0.56 1.93 7.87
CA ILE A 4 0.08 2.99 8.66
C ILE A 4 -0.41 2.99 10.12
N GLN A 5 -1.69 2.72 10.33
CA GLN A 5 -2.26 2.69 11.67
C GLN A 5 -1.86 1.41 12.41
N LEU A 6 -1.66 0.31 11.68
CA LEU A 6 -1.07 -0.92 12.22
C LEU A 6 0.38 -0.66 12.63
N ALA A 7 1.20 -0.08 11.75
CA ALA A 7 2.60 0.34 12.02
C ALA A 7 2.72 1.10 13.35
N LYS A 8 1.76 1.99 13.63
CA LYS A 8 1.80 2.92 14.77
C LYS A 8 1.09 2.46 16.05
N ASN A 9 0.06 1.60 16.00
CA ASN A 9 -0.74 1.23 17.17
C ASN A 9 -0.90 -0.29 17.37
N LEU A 10 -0.57 -0.75 18.57
CA LEU A 10 -0.51 -2.17 19.00
C LEU A 10 -1.86 -2.81 19.36
N VAL A 11 -2.96 -2.04 19.37
CA VAL A 11 -4.24 -2.53 19.90
C VAL A 11 -5.00 -3.33 18.84
N LEU A 12 -4.44 -4.48 18.47
CA LEU A 12 -5.15 -5.53 17.75
C LEU A 12 -4.96 -6.86 18.47
N HIS A 13 -5.79 -7.05 19.50
CA HIS A 13 -6.01 -8.36 20.07
C HIS A 13 -6.59 -9.32 19.01
N GLY A 14 -5.72 -10.16 18.45
CA GLY A 14 -6.05 -11.54 18.09
C GLY A 14 -6.92 -11.79 16.87
N ARG A 15 -6.96 -10.90 15.86
CA ARG A 15 -7.88 -11.11 14.71
C ARG A 15 -7.29 -11.54 13.37
N SER A 16 -5.97 -11.63 13.17
CA SER A 16 -5.42 -12.13 11.90
C SER A 16 -3.94 -12.51 11.95
N LYS A 17 -3.64 -13.80 12.08
CA LYS A 17 -2.26 -14.34 12.08
C LYS A 17 -1.43 -13.91 10.86
N HIS A 18 -2.05 -13.84 9.68
CA HIS A 18 -1.38 -13.41 8.45
C HIS A 18 -0.99 -11.93 8.44
N ILE A 19 -1.69 -11.09 9.21
CA ILE A 19 -1.37 -9.67 9.38
C ILE A 19 -0.25 -9.52 10.41
N GLU A 20 -0.30 -10.31 11.48
CA GLU A 20 0.66 -10.29 12.59
C GLU A 20 2.10 -10.59 12.12
N THR A 21 2.32 -11.65 11.33
CA THR A 21 3.66 -11.97 10.81
C THR A 21 4.21 -10.88 9.88
N ARG A 22 3.38 -10.35 8.98
CA ARG A 22 3.80 -9.27 8.07
C ARG A 22 4.04 -7.95 8.80
N TYR A 23 3.29 -7.71 9.87
CA TYR A 23 3.43 -6.53 10.71
C TYR A 23 4.77 -6.50 11.43
N HIS A 24 5.15 -7.58 12.11
CA HIS A 24 6.45 -7.65 12.79
C HIS A 24 7.59 -7.37 11.83
N PHE A 25 7.58 -8.03 10.66
CA PHE A 25 8.56 -7.76 9.62
C PHE A 25 8.58 -6.29 9.18
N LEU A 26 7.42 -5.70 8.89
CA LEU A 26 7.34 -4.31 8.43
C LEU A 26 7.80 -3.32 9.51
N ARG A 27 7.50 -3.59 10.77
CA ARG A 27 7.95 -2.78 11.92
C ARG A 27 9.46 -2.79 12.04
N ASP A 28 10.07 -3.98 11.97
CA ASP A 28 11.52 -4.13 12.06
C ASP A 28 12.21 -3.35 10.92
N GLN A 29 11.68 -3.42 9.69
CA GLN A 29 12.23 -2.68 8.55
C GLN A 29 12.09 -1.14 8.69
N VAL A 30 11.00 -0.68 9.30
CA VAL A 30 10.79 0.75 9.58
C VAL A 30 11.71 1.23 10.72
N GLU A 31 11.88 0.43 11.77
CA GLU A 31 12.79 0.73 12.89
C GLU A 31 14.25 0.74 12.44
N LEU A 32 14.62 -0.17 11.54
CA LEU A 32 15.91 -0.19 10.85
C LEU A 32 16.06 0.94 9.80
N LYS A 33 15.07 1.82 9.65
CA LYS A 33 15.02 2.91 8.66
C LYS A 33 15.27 2.46 7.21
N THR A 34 15.07 1.18 6.93
CA THR A 34 15.25 0.60 5.60
C THR A 34 14.03 0.89 4.73
N VAL A 35 12.85 1.07 5.35
CA VAL A 35 11.59 1.39 4.68
C VAL A 35 10.87 2.51 5.43
N GLU A 36 10.36 3.51 4.72
CA GLU A 36 9.48 4.54 5.27
C GLU A 36 8.04 4.32 4.79
N VAL A 37 7.07 4.39 5.71
CA VAL A 37 5.64 4.23 5.38
C VAL A 37 4.97 5.60 5.37
N VAL A 38 4.67 6.11 4.19
CA VAL A 38 3.99 7.39 3.98
C VAL A 38 2.54 7.16 3.56
N TYR A 39 1.65 8.05 3.99
CA TYR A 39 0.27 8.04 3.50
C TYR A 39 0.20 8.45 2.04
N CYS A 40 -0.42 7.60 1.22
CA CYS A 40 -0.74 7.89 -0.17
C CYS A 40 -2.26 7.82 -0.36
N PRO A 41 -2.88 8.86 -0.94
CA PRO A 41 -4.30 8.81 -1.28
C PRO A 41 -4.57 7.79 -2.39
N THR A 42 -5.75 7.14 -2.35
CA THR A 42 -6.13 6.06 -3.29
C THR A 42 -6.05 6.50 -4.76
N GLU A 43 -6.37 7.75 -5.06
CA GLU A 43 -6.31 8.30 -6.43
C GLU A 43 -4.89 8.42 -6.98
N GLU A 44 -3.89 8.29 -6.11
CA GLU A 44 -2.47 8.36 -6.45
C GLU A 44 -1.75 7.03 -6.23
N GLN A 45 -2.44 6.04 -5.68
CA GLN A 45 -1.87 4.72 -5.41
C GLN A 45 -1.78 3.89 -6.70
N VAL A 46 -0.67 4.07 -7.43
CA VAL A 46 -0.38 3.37 -8.69
C VAL A 46 -0.49 1.84 -8.59
N ALA A 47 -0.16 1.25 -7.43
CA ALA A 47 -0.29 -0.19 -7.18
C ALA A 47 -1.73 -0.72 -7.31
N ASP A 48 -2.74 0.16 -7.24
CA ASP A 48 -4.14 -0.22 -7.39
C ASP A 48 -4.45 -0.74 -8.81
N ILE A 49 -3.67 -0.36 -9.83
CA ILE A 49 -3.78 -0.90 -11.19
C ILE A 49 -3.59 -2.42 -11.19
N PHE A 50 -2.66 -2.93 -10.39
CA PHE A 50 -2.31 -4.35 -10.37
C PHE A 50 -3.14 -5.17 -9.39
N THR A 51 -3.84 -4.52 -8.47
CA THR A 51 -4.49 -5.20 -7.33
C THR A 51 -6.01 -5.03 -7.30
N LYS A 52 -6.58 -4.10 -8.08
CA LYS A 52 -8.01 -3.79 -8.07
C LYS A 52 -8.57 -3.68 -9.49
N ALA A 53 -9.83 -4.04 -9.64
CA ALA A 53 -10.62 -3.68 -10.81
C ALA A 53 -11.04 -2.20 -10.67
N LEU A 54 -10.33 -1.29 -11.36
CA LEU A 54 -10.57 0.15 -11.32
C LEU A 54 -11.56 0.59 -12.39
N LYS A 55 -12.25 1.71 -12.14
CA LYS A 55 -13.00 2.41 -13.19
C LYS A 55 -12.03 2.91 -14.26
N VAL A 56 -12.48 2.93 -15.52
CA VAL A 56 -11.66 3.32 -16.68
C VAL A 56 -10.98 4.68 -16.48
N GLU A 57 -11.71 5.67 -15.96
CA GLU A 57 -11.16 7.00 -15.68
C GLU A 57 -10.00 6.99 -14.68
N THR A 58 -10.15 6.25 -13.57
CA THR A 58 -9.10 6.12 -12.55
C THR A 58 -7.92 5.32 -13.08
N PHE A 59 -8.18 4.27 -13.86
CA PHE A 59 -7.15 3.47 -14.49
C PHE A 59 -6.31 4.30 -15.47
N LEU A 60 -6.94 5.11 -16.33
CA LEU A 60 -6.22 5.97 -17.28
C LEU A 60 -5.37 7.03 -16.56
N LYS A 61 -5.90 7.65 -15.50
CA LYS A 61 -5.14 8.60 -14.66
C LYS A 61 -3.91 7.94 -14.04
N LEU A 62 -4.07 6.77 -13.42
CA LEU A 62 -2.97 6.05 -12.79
C LEU A 62 -1.99 5.46 -13.82
N LYS A 63 -2.47 5.07 -15.02
CA LYS A 63 -1.63 4.59 -16.12
C LYS A 63 -0.71 5.69 -16.61
N GLY A 64 -1.20 6.93 -16.70
CA GLY A 64 -0.39 8.10 -17.03
C GLY A 64 0.73 8.35 -16.01
N LYS A 65 0.49 8.06 -14.72
CA LYS A 65 1.53 8.16 -13.68
C LYS A 65 2.59 7.05 -13.75
N LEU A 66 2.28 5.94 -14.41
CA LEU A 66 3.18 4.78 -14.56
C LEU A 66 4.16 4.94 -15.72
N ASP A 67 4.07 6.03 -16.49
CA ASP A 67 4.85 6.31 -17.71
C ASP A 67 4.92 5.11 -18.67
N MET A 68 3.86 4.29 -18.68
CA MET A 68 3.73 3.18 -19.61
C MET A 68 3.28 3.74 -20.96
N CYS A 69 4.25 4.31 -21.69
CA CYS A 69 4.18 4.61 -23.10
C CYS A 69 4.07 3.31 -23.93
N CYS A 70 2.97 2.57 -23.79
CA CYS A 70 2.54 1.69 -24.87
C CYS A 70 1.79 2.56 -25.87
N GLN A 71 2.55 3.18 -26.77
CA GLN A 71 2.07 3.69 -28.04
C GLN A 71 1.73 2.44 -28.88
N VAL A 72 0.44 2.19 -29.08
CA VAL A 72 -0.04 1.22 -30.08
C VAL A 72 -0.27 1.98 -31.36
#